data_AF-A0A256CKR6-F1
#
_entry.id   AF-A0A256CKR6-F1
#
_cell.length_a   1.000
_cell.length_b   1.000
_cell.length_c   1.000
_cell.angle_alpha   90.00
_cell.angle_beta   90.00
_cell.angle_gamma   90.00
#
_symmetry.space_group_name_H-M   'P 1'
#
loop_
_entity.id
_entity.type
_entity.pdbx_description
1 polymer ?
#
loop_
_entity_poly.entity_id
_entity_poly.type
_entity_poly.pdbx_seq_one_letter_code
_entity_poly.pdbx_strand_id
1 'polypeptide(L)'
;MKERCVFILLNGEVTVYHQINLQSKWMNLLISGERIDIVKTPFDLNEVIERINDDLNREHKLENIEIIVLYANSDIKLLKSISSHLDYLNCRKWQILCWEPLFHRANLIQAELSNKPLENMGWLTDVFLPLLNNLLGIQETTLQESEKKAKIAHEETVETLRQERQILELEKARLEQQLQTMFLPDIENLIVYLPIIYHNFWTHVKPSDLALLAGNCTIPDIQTPYPEPDANTISIMKKRLQNLRFEEQDKLRKFCLDLEYPNLKVRSEMRFFLNS
;
A
#
# COMPACT_ATOMS: atom_id res chain seq x y z
N MET A 1 -26.40 20.69 5.96
CA MET A 1 -26.20 21.81 6.90
C MET A 1 -25.18 21.34 7.93
N LYS A 2 -24.14 22.13 8.26
CA LYS A 2 -23.21 21.76 9.33
C LYS A 2 -23.74 22.37 10.62
N GLU A 3 -24.34 21.54 11.47
CA GLU A 3 -24.78 21.95 12.81
C GLU A 3 -23.68 21.65 13.82
N ARG A 4 -23.47 22.56 14.77
CA ARG A 4 -22.44 22.44 15.81
C ARG A 4 -23.01 22.70 17.19
N CYS A 5 -22.69 21.80 18.11
CA CYS A 5 -22.98 21.96 19.53
C CYS A 5 -21.68 22.05 20.31
N VAL A 6 -21.56 23.07 21.16
CA VAL A 6 -20.44 23.27 22.07
C VAL A 6 -20.96 23.13 23.49
N PHE A 7 -20.44 22.14 24.20
CA PHE A 7 -20.67 21.90 25.62
C PHE A 7 -19.51 22.54 26.38
N ILE A 8 -19.81 23.42 27.33
CA ILE A 8 -18.81 24.07 28.18
C ILE A 8 -19.03 23.57 29.61
N LEU A 9 -18.14 22.70 30.07
CA LEU A 9 -18.17 22.06 31.38
C LEU A 9 -17.10 22.70 32.29
N LEU A 10 -17.54 23.47 33.29
CA LEU A 10 -16.66 24.14 34.27
C LEU A 10 -17.18 23.92 35.69
N ASN A 11 -16.34 23.35 36.55
CA ASN A 11 -16.60 23.11 37.98
C ASN A 11 -17.92 22.37 38.26
N GLY A 12 -18.26 21.38 37.42
CA GLY A 12 -19.52 20.63 37.53
C GLY A 12 -20.76 21.39 37.07
N GLU A 13 -20.60 22.49 36.34
CA GLU A 13 -21.68 23.19 35.63
C GLU A 13 -21.47 23.03 34.12
N VAL A 14 -22.55 22.74 33.38
CA VAL A 14 -22.53 22.62 31.92
C VAL A 14 -23.45 23.65 31.28
N THR A 15 -22.95 24.29 30.22
CA THR A 15 -23.76 25.12 29.33
C THR A 15 -23.60 24.64 27.90
N VAL A 16 -24.66 24.71 27.10
CA VAL A 16 -24.60 24.29 25.71
C VAL A 16 -24.98 25.40 24.77
N TYR A 17 -24.18 25.56 23.73
CA TYR A 17 -24.41 26.46 22.63
C TYR A 17 -24.54 25.70 21.33
N HIS A 18 -25.45 26.15 20.48
CA HIS A 18 -25.73 25.56 19.19
C HIS A 18 -25.64 26.58 18.07
N GLN A 19 -25.11 26.15 16.94
CA GLN A 19 -24.97 26.91 15.72
C GLN A 19 -25.43 26.06 14.53
N ILE A 20 -26.49 26.50 13.84
CA ILE A 20 -27.11 25.77 12.72
C ILE A 20 -26.33 25.96 11.39
N ASN A 21 -25.49 26.99 11.31
CA ASN A 21 -24.58 27.25 10.19
C ASN A 21 -23.40 28.12 10.67
N LEU A 22 -22.22 27.98 10.07
CA LEU A 22 -21.00 28.73 10.41
C LEU A 22 -21.16 30.26 10.41
N GLN A 23 -22.15 30.78 9.67
CA GLN A 23 -22.46 32.21 9.58
C GLN A 23 -23.56 32.67 10.55
N SER A 24 -24.27 31.74 11.19
CA SER A 24 -25.31 32.04 12.18
C SER A 24 -24.69 32.40 13.53
N LYS A 25 -25.35 33.25 14.31
CA LYS A 25 -24.94 33.51 15.69
C LYS A 25 -25.13 32.25 16.55
N TRP A 26 -24.27 32.08 17.54
CA TRP A 26 -24.42 31.06 18.56
C TRP A 26 -25.65 31.33 19.42
N MET A 27 -26.45 30.28 19.65
CA MET A 27 -27.63 30.33 20.51
C MET A 27 -27.42 29.37 21.68
N ASN A 28 -27.72 29.82 22.90
CA ASN A 28 -27.73 28.94 24.06
C ASN A 28 -28.94 27.99 23.99
N LEU A 29 -28.70 26.69 24.19
CA LEU A 29 -29.75 25.69 24.31
C LEU A 29 -30.07 25.45 25.79
N LEU A 30 -31.36 25.37 26.09
CA LEU A 30 -31.89 25.15 27.43
C LEU A 30 -32.23 23.66 27.59
N ILE A 31 -31.38 22.88 28.25
CA ILE A 31 -31.48 21.40 28.28
C ILE A 31 -32.48 20.91 29.35
N SER A 32 -32.90 21.81 30.23
CA SER A 32 -33.94 21.59 31.25
C SER A 32 -34.88 22.79 31.40
N GLY A 33 -34.90 23.71 30.42
CA GLY A 33 -35.42 25.07 30.62
C GLY A 33 -34.48 25.97 31.43
N GLU A 34 -33.38 25.42 31.97
CA GLU A 34 -32.29 26.14 32.62
C GLU A 34 -31.13 26.38 31.66
N ARG A 35 -30.35 27.43 31.92
CA ARG A 35 -29.20 27.83 31.09
C ARG A 35 -27.91 27.10 31.44
N ILE A 36 -27.78 26.75 32.70
CA ILE A 36 -26.64 26.10 33.32
C ILE A 36 -27.20 24.89 34.03
N ASP A 37 -26.81 23.69 33.61
CA ASP A 37 -27.18 22.45 34.28
C ASP A 37 -26.03 21.99 35.17
N ILE A 38 -26.35 21.36 36.30
CA ILE A 38 -25.35 20.87 37.25
C ILE A 38 -25.04 19.40 36.96
N VAL A 39 -23.78 19.11 36.69
CA VAL A 39 -23.24 17.79 36.36
C VAL A 39 -22.31 17.33 37.48
N LYS A 40 -22.75 16.35 38.27
CA LYS A 40 -21.96 15.79 39.38
C LYS A 40 -21.35 14.45 39.02
N THR A 41 -21.96 13.72 38.10
CA THR A 41 -21.52 12.41 37.66
C THR A 41 -21.38 12.34 36.13
N PRO A 42 -20.57 11.40 35.61
CA PRO A 42 -20.50 11.16 34.17
C PRO A 42 -21.86 10.78 33.54
N PHE A 43 -22.78 10.21 34.34
CA PHE A 43 -24.12 9.86 33.89
C PHE A 43 -24.96 11.12 33.63
N ASP A 44 -24.87 12.12 34.50
CA ASP A 44 -25.58 13.40 34.35
C ASP A 44 -25.17 14.10 33.04
N LEU A 45 -23.88 14.00 32.67
CA LEU A 45 -23.39 14.54 31.40
C LEU A 45 -23.96 13.81 30.19
N ASN A 46 -24.10 12.48 30.28
CA ASN A 46 -24.74 11.69 29.23
C ASN A 46 -26.21 12.05 29.10
N GLU A 47 -26.94 12.22 30.22
CA GLU A 47 -28.35 12.64 30.20
C GLU A 47 -28.53 14.01 29.51
N VAL A 48 -27.61 14.94 29.75
CA VAL A 48 -27.56 16.24 29.06
C VAL A 48 -27.39 16.08 27.54
N ILE A 49 -26.55 15.13 27.10
CA ILE A 49 -26.35 14.83 25.68
C ILE A 49 -27.58 14.15 25.07
N GLU A 50 -28.24 13.23 25.78
CA GLU A 50 -29.47 12.58 25.32
C GLU A 50 -30.61 13.59 25.12
N ARG A 51 -30.78 14.54 26.05
CA ARG A 51 -31.80 15.58 25.90
C ARG A 51 -31.55 16.48 24.69
N ILE A 52 -30.29 16.76 24.37
CA ILE A 52 -29.96 17.49 23.14
C ILE A 52 -30.27 16.68 21.89
N ASN A 53 -30.05 15.37 21.93
CA ASN A 53 -30.48 14.48 20.86
C ASN A 53 -32.01 14.56 20.67
N ASP A 54 -32.77 14.59 21.77
CA ASP A 54 -34.23 14.72 21.74
C ASP A 54 -34.72 16.09 21.25
N ASP A 55 -33.97 17.16 21.49
CA ASP A 55 -34.33 18.52 21.09
C ASP A 55 -33.91 18.87 19.66
N LEU A 56 -32.73 18.41 19.21
CA LEU A 56 -32.17 18.80 17.92
C LEU A 56 -32.43 17.78 16.82
N ASN A 57 -32.46 16.48 17.13
CA ASN A 57 -32.33 15.49 16.06
C ASN A 57 -32.95 14.12 16.38
N ARG A 58 -34.28 14.14 16.58
CA ARG A 58 -35.10 12.95 16.90
C ARG A 58 -35.03 11.84 15.84
N GLU A 59 -34.85 12.18 14.56
CA GLU A 59 -34.91 11.20 13.46
C GLU A 59 -33.54 10.59 13.07
N HIS A 60 -32.44 11.34 13.18
CA HIS A 60 -31.10 10.89 12.74
C HIS A 60 -30.08 10.77 13.88
N LYS A 61 -30.54 10.82 15.13
CA LYS A 61 -29.68 10.95 16.31
C LYS A 61 -28.66 12.09 16.14
N LEU A 62 -27.44 11.98 16.65
CA LEU A 62 -26.41 13.04 16.54
C LEU A 62 -25.49 12.87 15.30
N GLU A 63 -25.92 12.13 14.26
CA GLU A 63 -25.06 11.74 13.13
C GLU A 63 -24.51 12.92 12.32
N ASN A 64 -25.32 13.98 12.15
CA ASN A 64 -24.98 15.15 11.36
C ASN A 64 -24.52 16.36 12.19
N ILE A 65 -24.44 16.21 13.51
CA ILE A 65 -24.09 17.28 14.45
C ILE A 65 -22.63 17.11 14.87
N GLU A 66 -21.86 18.18 14.76
CA GLU A 66 -20.50 18.24 15.28
C GLU A 66 -20.53 18.67 16.76
N ILE A 67 -20.02 17.81 17.65
CA ILE A 67 -20.07 18.02 19.10
C ILE A 67 -18.69 18.34 19.64
N ILE A 68 -18.55 19.49 20.27
CA ILE A 68 -17.30 19.93 20.90
C ILE A 68 -17.54 20.03 22.39
N VAL A 69 -16.74 19.31 23.17
CA VAL A 69 -16.82 19.32 24.63
C VAL A 69 -15.59 20.03 25.18
N LEU A 70 -15.83 21.19 25.76
CA LEU A 70 -14.85 21.99 26.47
C LEU A 70 -14.91 21.64 27.95
N TYR A 71 -13.79 21.29 28.54
CA TYR A 71 -13.72 20.89 29.95
C TYR A 71 -12.64 21.67 30.71
N ALA A 72 -12.91 22.00 31.97
CA ALA A 72 -11.87 22.40 32.91
C ALA A 72 -11.15 21.16 33.45
N ASN A 73 -9.86 21.28 33.79
CA ASN A 73 -9.07 20.18 34.35
C ASN A 73 -9.68 19.58 35.63
N SER A 74 -10.44 20.37 36.41
CA SER A 74 -11.20 19.91 37.57
C SER A 74 -12.25 18.84 37.21
N ASP A 75 -12.77 18.86 35.99
CA ASP A 75 -13.92 18.07 35.54
C ASP A 75 -13.54 16.86 34.67
N ILE A 76 -12.24 16.57 34.51
CA ILE A 76 -11.76 15.47 33.66
C ILE A 76 -12.39 14.10 33.98
N LYS A 77 -12.82 13.90 35.24
CA LYS A 77 -13.47 12.67 35.70
C LYS A 77 -14.85 12.46 35.07
N LEU A 78 -15.53 13.54 34.68
CA LEU A 78 -16.87 13.52 34.08
C LEU A 78 -16.84 13.04 32.62
N LEU A 79 -15.68 13.09 31.96
CA LEU A 79 -15.52 12.71 30.56
C LEU A 79 -15.41 11.19 30.32
N LYS A 80 -15.29 10.37 31.37
CA LYS A 80 -14.96 8.94 31.24
C LYS A 80 -15.95 8.14 30.37
N SER A 81 -17.22 8.49 30.36
CA SER A 81 -18.27 7.79 29.61
C SER A 81 -18.62 8.43 28.28
N ILE A 82 -18.06 9.61 27.98
CA ILE A 82 -18.59 10.46 26.91
C ILE A 82 -18.38 9.86 25.53
N SER A 83 -17.24 9.20 25.30
CA SER A 83 -16.93 8.57 24.01
C SER A 83 -17.91 7.43 23.70
N SER A 84 -18.09 6.49 24.63
CA SER A 84 -19.02 5.37 24.47
C SER A 84 -20.46 5.83 24.28
N HIS A 85 -20.82 6.94 24.92
CA HIS A 85 -22.17 7.51 24.82
C HIS A 85 -22.40 8.24 23.49
N LEU A 86 -21.42 9.02 23.01
CA LEU A 86 -21.47 9.66 21.70
C LEU A 86 -21.48 8.62 20.57
N ASP A 87 -20.75 7.51 20.72
CA ASP A 87 -20.80 6.38 19.79
C ASP A 87 -22.20 5.73 19.75
N TYR A 88 -22.85 5.55 20.91
CA TYR A 88 -24.23 5.05 21.00
C TYR A 88 -25.26 5.96 20.29
N LEU A 89 -25.00 7.26 20.29
CA LEU A 89 -25.81 8.28 19.62
C LEU A 89 -25.40 8.50 18.14
N ASN A 90 -24.54 7.64 17.58
CA ASN A 90 -24.02 7.73 16.22
C ASN A 90 -23.31 9.06 15.89
N CYS A 91 -22.79 9.77 16.89
CA CYS A 91 -22.07 11.03 16.64
C CYS A 91 -20.70 10.72 16.03
N ARG A 92 -20.53 11.03 14.74
CA ARG A 92 -19.27 10.74 14.01
C ARG A 92 -18.24 11.85 14.10
N LYS A 93 -18.64 13.05 14.52
CA LYS A 93 -17.82 14.24 14.54
C LYS A 93 -17.86 14.84 15.93
N TRP A 94 -16.95 14.40 16.78
CA TRP A 94 -16.82 14.97 18.12
C TRP A 94 -15.36 15.25 18.48
N GLN A 95 -15.17 16.23 19.34
CA GLN A 95 -13.86 16.63 19.83
C GLN A 95 -13.96 17.05 21.29
N ILE A 96 -12.89 16.78 22.05
CA ILE A 96 -12.76 17.21 23.45
C ILE A 96 -11.56 18.15 23.52
N LEU A 97 -11.75 19.35 24.06
CA LEU A 97 -10.67 20.34 24.18
C LEU A 97 -10.62 20.90 25.60
N CYS A 98 -9.42 21.23 26.07
CA CYS A 98 -9.25 21.90 27.35
C CYS A 98 -9.74 23.34 27.28
N TRP A 99 -10.46 23.78 28.30
CA TRP A 99 -10.97 25.14 28.44
C TRP A 99 -9.85 26.18 28.64
N GLU A 100 -8.86 25.88 29.48
CA GLU A 100 -7.92 26.88 30.00
C GLU A 100 -7.07 27.58 28.92
N PRO A 101 -6.49 26.88 27.92
CA PRO A 101 -5.72 27.54 26.88
C PRO A 101 -6.57 28.48 26.02
N LEU A 102 -7.82 28.09 25.75
CA LEU A 102 -8.76 28.90 24.97
C LEU A 102 -9.22 30.12 25.76
N PHE A 103 -9.52 29.93 27.05
CA PHE A 103 -9.87 30.99 27.97
C PHE A 103 -8.75 32.04 28.10
N HIS A 104 -7.50 31.59 28.28
CA HIS A 104 -6.36 32.49 28.35
C HIS A 104 -6.24 33.32 27.06
N ARG A 105 -6.42 32.70 25.89
CA ARG A 105 -6.35 33.40 24.61
C ARG A 105 -7.50 34.39 24.41
N ALA A 106 -8.73 34.02 24.81
CA ALA A 106 -9.89 34.91 24.73
C ALA A 106 -9.73 36.13 25.65
N ASN A 107 -9.18 35.95 26.85
CA ASN A 107 -8.88 37.05 27.78
C ASN A 107 -7.82 38.03 27.27
N LEU A 108 -6.89 37.59 26.41
CA LEU A 108 -5.94 38.50 25.78
C LEU A 108 -6.60 39.40 24.73
N ILE A 109 -7.73 38.99 24.15
CA ILE A 109 -8.46 39.73 23.12
C ILE A 109 -9.40 40.74 23.75
N GLN A 110 -10.08 40.35 24.83
CA GLN A 110 -10.95 41.23 25.59
C GLN A 110 -10.56 41.14 27.06
N ALA A 111 -9.95 42.21 27.58
CA ALA A 111 -9.38 42.30 28.93
C ALA A 111 -10.46 42.43 30.04
N GLU A 112 -11.53 41.65 29.96
CA GLU A 112 -12.54 41.54 31.01
C GLU A 112 -12.45 40.14 31.63
N LEU A 113 -11.76 40.06 32.77
CA LEU A 113 -11.75 38.89 33.63
C LEU A 113 -13.16 38.70 34.21
N SER A 114 -14.04 37.98 33.51
CA SER A 114 -15.26 37.53 34.14
C SER A 114 -14.89 36.48 35.18
N ASN A 115 -15.01 36.82 36.47
CA ASN A 115 -14.80 35.89 37.59
C ASN A 115 -15.74 34.67 37.53
N LYS A 116 -16.78 34.73 36.68
CA LYS A 116 -17.65 33.60 36.34
C LYS A 116 -17.92 33.60 34.82
N PRO A 117 -17.17 32.80 34.04
CA PRO A 117 -17.26 32.83 32.58
C PRO A 117 -18.60 32.30 32.05
N LEU A 118 -19.23 31.30 32.72
CA LEU A 118 -20.53 30.74 32.30
C LEU A 118 -21.70 31.71 32.42
N GLU A 119 -21.60 32.71 33.30
CA GLU A 119 -22.66 33.71 33.49
C GLU A 119 -22.58 34.83 32.44
N ASN A 120 -21.42 35.04 31.81
CA ASN A 120 -21.22 36.11 30.84
C ASN A 120 -21.52 35.65 29.40
N MET A 121 -22.82 35.63 29.09
CA MET A 121 -23.35 35.27 27.77
C MET A 121 -22.74 36.08 26.62
N GLY A 122 -22.65 37.41 26.78
CA GLY A 122 -22.15 38.29 25.71
C GLY A 122 -20.72 37.97 25.35
N TRP A 123 -19.87 37.78 26.36
CA TRP A 123 -18.49 37.38 26.13
C TRP A 123 -18.36 35.99 25.47
N LEU A 124 -19.16 35.01 25.92
CA LEU A 124 -19.16 33.67 25.34
C LEU A 124 -19.57 33.67 23.86
N THR A 125 -20.65 34.38 23.52
CA THR A 125 -21.18 34.41 22.15
C THR A 125 -20.39 35.30 21.20
N ASP A 126 -19.87 36.43 21.69
CA ASP A 126 -19.28 37.46 20.84
C ASP A 126 -17.75 37.34 20.72
N VAL A 127 -17.08 36.70 21.68
CA VAL A 127 -15.61 36.57 21.69
C VAL A 127 -15.15 35.12 21.74
N PHE A 128 -15.63 34.33 22.70
CA PHE A 128 -15.10 32.98 22.92
C PHE A 128 -15.46 32.00 21.79
N LEU A 129 -16.74 31.86 21.46
CA LEU A 129 -17.22 30.90 20.45
C LEU A 129 -16.75 31.26 19.02
N PRO A 130 -16.69 32.54 18.60
CA PRO A 130 -16.06 32.91 17.33
C PRO A 130 -14.56 32.56 17.28
N LEU A 131 -13.83 32.74 18.38
CA LEU A 131 -12.43 32.35 18.47
C LEU A 131 -12.25 30.83 18.30
N LEU A 132 -13.11 30.03 18.95
CA LEU A 132 -13.13 28.58 18.79
C LEU A 132 -13.35 28.19 17.32
N ASN A 133 -14.32 28.81 16.65
CA ASN A 133 -14.59 28.56 15.22
C ASN A 133 -13.39 28.87 14.32
N ASN A 134 -12.68 29.97 14.59
CA ASN A 134 -11.49 30.32 13.82
C ASN A 134 -10.36 29.30 14.01
N LEU A 135 -10.17 28.78 15.23
CA LEU A 135 -9.15 27.76 15.49
C LEU A 135 -9.47 26.44 14.81
N LEU A 136 -10.73 26.00 14.89
CA LEU A 136 -11.19 24.79 14.22
C LEU A 136 -11.09 24.93 12.69
N GLY A 137 -11.45 26.10 12.14
CA GLY A 137 -11.34 26.38 10.71
C GLY A 137 -9.90 26.27 10.19
N ILE A 138 -8.92 26.77 10.95
CA ILE A 138 -7.50 26.67 10.59
C ILE A 138 -7.00 25.22 10.64
N GLN A 139 -7.49 24.41 11.59
CA GLN A 139 -7.13 23.00 11.67
C GLN A 139 -7.70 22.18 10.50
N GLU A 140 -8.96 22.43 10.11
CA GLU A 140 -9.56 21.73 8.96
C GLU A 140 -8.80 22.02 7.65
N THR A 141 -8.41 23.27 7.40
CA THR A 141 -7.70 23.64 6.18
C THR A 141 -6.28 23.07 6.12
N THR A 142 -5.54 23.15 7.23
CA THR A 142 -4.17 22.62 7.31
C THR A 142 -4.13 21.10 7.12
N LEU A 143 -5.09 20.38 7.71
CA LEU A 143 -5.20 18.92 7.53
C LEU A 143 -5.50 18.56 6.07
N GLN A 144 -6.47 19.22 5.43
CA GLN A 144 -6.80 18.98 4.02
C GLN A 144 -5.65 19.28 3.07
N GLU A 145 -4.89 20.34 3.32
CA GLU A 145 -3.71 20.67 2.52
C GLU A 145 -2.62 19.61 2.67
N SER A 146 -2.41 19.10 3.89
CA SER A 146 -1.44 18.03 4.14
C SER A 146 -1.82 16.73 3.44
N GLU A 147 -3.10 16.36 3.46
CA GLU A 147 -3.61 15.16 2.79
C GLU A 147 -3.49 15.26 1.27
N LYS A 148 -3.78 16.43 0.69
CA LYS A 148 -3.61 16.68 -0.74
C LYS A 148 -2.15 16.54 -1.16
N LYS A 149 -1.22 17.13 -0.40
CA LYS A 149 0.22 17.02 -0.66
C LYS A 149 0.70 15.57 -0.57
N ALA A 150 0.23 14.82 0.44
CA ALA A 150 0.57 13.41 0.60
C ALA A 150 0.05 12.56 -0.56
N LYS A 151 -1.17 12.82 -1.05
CA LYS A 151 -1.73 12.12 -2.22
C LYS A 151 -0.94 12.39 -3.50
N ILE A 152 -0.60 13.66 -3.76
CA ILE A 152 0.20 14.03 -4.95
C ILE A 152 1.58 13.37 -4.88
N ALA A 153 2.28 13.45 -3.75
CA ALA A 153 3.59 12.82 -3.58
C ALA A 153 3.52 11.29 -3.73
N HIS A 154 2.44 10.67 -3.26
CA HIS A 154 2.21 9.23 -3.44
C HIS A 154 1.99 8.88 -4.91
N GLU A 155 1.15 9.63 -5.64
CA GLU A 155 0.91 9.43 -7.06
C GLU A 155 2.18 9.59 -7.89
N GLU A 156 2.99 10.62 -7.60
CA GLU A 156 4.30 10.82 -8.24
C GLU A 156 5.24 9.63 -8.01
N THR A 157 5.32 9.14 -6.77
CA THR A 157 6.16 7.99 -6.41
C THR A 157 5.69 6.69 -7.09
N VAL A 158 4.38 6.49 -7.21
CA VAL A 158 3.82 5.32 -7.90
C VAL A 158 4.14 5.37 -9.39
N GLU A 159 4.07 6.56 -9.99
CA GLU A 159 4.35 6.73 -11.42
C GLU A 159 5.84 6.51 -11.75
N THR A 160 6.76 7.00 -10.92
CA THR A 160 8.19 6.74 -11.11
C THR A 160 8.52 5.25 -11.02
N LEU A 161 7.96 4.54 -10.03
CA LEU A 161 8.15 3.10 -9.88
C LEU A 161 7.57 2.31 -11.05
N ARG A 162 6.44 2.75 -11.63
CA ARG A 162 5.87 2.12 -12.84
C ARG A 162 6.80 2.26 -14.04
N GLN A 163 7.38 3.45 -14.24
CA GLN A 163 8.31 3.71 -15.32
C GLN A 163 9.59 2.88 -15.15
N GLU A 164 10.17 2.84 -13.96
CA GLU A 164 11.34 2.01 -13.67
C GLU A 164 11.07 0.53 -13.93
N ARG A 165 9.91 0.02 -13.49
CA ARG A 165 9.53 -1.37 -13.73
C ARG A 165 9.44 -1.69 -15.22
N GLN A 166 8.86 -0.80 -16.04
CA GLN A 166 8.78 -1.01 -17.49
C GLN A 166 10.18 -1.06 -18.14
N ILE A 167 11.08 -0.16 -17.73
CA ILE A 167 12.47 -0.15 -18.22
C ILE A 167 13.17 -1.46 -17.85
N LEU A 168 13.03 -1.91 -16.61
CA LEU A 168 13.63 -3.15 -16.13
C LEU A 168 13.06 -4.39 -16.85
N GLU A 169 11.75 -4.42 -17.12
CA GLU A 169 11.12 -5.51 -17.89
C GLU A 169 11.67 -5.59 -19.32
N LEU A 170 11.86 -4.45 -19.98
CA LEU A 170 12.46 -4.40 -21.32
C LEU A 170 13.92 -4.87 -21.31
N GLU A 171 14.71 -4.43 -20.33
CA GLU A 171 16.11 -4.84 -20.23
C GLU A 171 16.23 -6.33 -19.92
N LYS A 172 15.36 -6.86 -19.04
CA LYS A 172 15.28 -8.31 -18.78
C LYS A 172 15.00 -9.10 -20.06
N ALA A 173 13.99 -8.68 -20.84
CA ALA A 173 13.66 -9.35 -22.10
C ALA A 173 14.82 -9.30 -23.11
N ARG A 174 15.54 -8.16 -23.18
CA ARG A 174 16.73 -8.01 -24.02
C ARG A 174 17.85 -8.95 -23.59
N LEU A 175 18.14 -9.03 -22.30
CA LEU A 175 19.17 -9.92 -21.76
C LEU A 175 18.82 -11.39 -21.99
N GLU A 176 17.56 -11.78 -21.80
CA GLU A 176 17.08 -13.14 -22.08
C GLU A 176 17.27 -13.51 -23.57
N GLN A 177 16.96 -12.60 -24.49
CA GLN A 177 17.22 -12.81 -25.92
C GLN A 177 18.72 -12.95 -26.24
N GLN A 178 19.58 -12.15 -25.61
CA GLN A 178 21.03 -12.26 -25.79
C GLN A 178 21.55 -13.60 -25.26
N LEU A 179 21.02 -14.10 -24.14
CA LEU A 179 21.38 -15.40 -23.61
C LEU A 179 20.92 -16.54 -24.55
N GLN A 180 19.70 -16.50 -25.08
CA GLN A 180 19.20 -17.54 -25.99
C GLN A 180 20.07 -17.74 -27.24
N THR A 181 20.63 -16.66 -27.80
CA THR A 181 21.54 -16.75 -28.96
C THR A 181 22.93 -17.27 -28.60
N MET A 182 23.37 -17.11 -27.34
CA MET A 182 24.66 -17.60 -26.88
C MET A 182 24.66 -19.09 -26.53
N PHE A 183 23.55 -19.70 -26.14
CA PHE A 183 23.54 -21.06 -25.58
C PHE A 183 23.34 -22.20 -26.60
N LEU A 184 22.97 -21.92 -27.84
CA LEU A 184 22.79 -22.96 -28.84
C LEU A 184 24.16 -23.40 -29.42
N PRO A 185 24.51 -24.69 -29.37
CA PRO A 185 25.69 -25.19 -30.05
C PRO A 185 25.53 -25.09 -31.57
N ASP A 186 26.63 -24.79 -32.26
CA ASP A 186 26.66 -24.74 -33.71
C ASP A 186 26.22 -26.09 -34.32
N ILE A 187 25.33 -26.06 -35.32
CA ILE A 187 24.77 -27.25 -35.94
C ILE A 187 25.87 -28.11 -36.57
N GLU A 188 26.94 -27.50 -37.07
CA GLU A 188 28.09 -28.22 -37.63
C GLU A 188 28.80 -29.06 -36.56
N ASN A 189 28.96 -28.51 -35.35
CA ASN A 189 29.52 -29.23 -34.22
C ASN A 189 28.58 -30.36 -33.77
N LEU A 190 27.26 -30.14 -33.77
CA LEU A 190 26.29 -31.18 -33.45
C LEU A 190 26.36 -32.35 -34.44
N ILE A 191 26.43 -32.07 -35.75
CA ILE A 191 26.51 -33.10 -36.80
C ILE A 191 27.77 -33.95 -36.65
N VAL A 192 28.90 -33.33 -36.29
CA VAL A 192 30.19 -34.03 -36.14
C VAL A 192 30.22 -34.84 -34.84
N TYR A 193 29.82 -34.27 -33.70
CA TYR A 193 30.04 -34.89 -32.39
C TYR A 193 28.93 -35.82 -31.93
N LEU A 194 27.66 -35.63 -32.34
CA LEU A 194 26.56 -36.50 -31.89
C LEU A 194 26.71 -37.98 -32.30
N PRO A 195 27.15 -38.33 -33.53
CA PRO A 195 27.42 -39.73 -33.92
C PRO A 195 28.59 -40.38 -33.19
N ILE A 196 29.45 -39.56 -32.58
CA ILE A 196 30.61 -39.99 -31.80
C ILE A 196 30.19 -40.21 -30.34
N ILE A 197 29.29 -39.37 -29.81
CA ILE A 197 28.76 -39.46 -28.45
C ILE A 197 27.74 -40.62 -28.32
N TYR A 198 26.87 -40.82 -29.31
CA TYR A 198 25.81 -41.82 -29.30
C TYR A 198 26.02 -42.90 -30.38
N HIS A 199 25.65 -44.15 -30.07
CA HIS A 199 25.56 -45.21 -31.07
C HIS A 199 24.39 -44.95 -32.02
N ASN A 200 24.60 -45.12 -33.33
CA ASN A 200 23.56 -45.06 -34.36
C ASN A 200 22.66 -43.81 -34.27
N PHE A 201 23.25 -42.65 -33.95
CA PHE A 201 22.51 -41.40 -33.72
C PHE A 201 21.53 -41.08 -34.85
N TRP A 202 22.00 -41.10 -36.10
CA TRP A 202 21.20 -40.80 -37.30
C TRP A 202 20.16 -41.86 -37.66
N THR A 203 20.19 -43.04 -37.02
CA THR A 203 19.13 -44.05 -37.13
C THR A 203 17.93 -43.69 -36.26
N HIS A 204 18.13 -42.90 -35.20
CA HIS A 204 17.12 -42.56 -34.21
C HIS A 204 16.65 -41.10 -34.26
N VAL A 205 17.51 -40.18 -34.70
CA VAL A 205 17.20 -38.75 -34.80
C VAL A 205 17.24 -38.32 -36.26
N LYS A 206 16.16 -37.71 -36.75
CA LYS A 206 16.13 -37.19 -38.13
C LYS A 206 16.92 -35.87 -38.22
N PRO A 207 17.57 -35.60 -39.36
CA PRO A 207 18.21 -34.30 -39.63
C PRO A 207 17.31 -33.08 -39.39
N SER A 208 16.01 -33.21 -39.71
CA SER A 208 15.01 -32.17 -39.47
C SER A 208 14.79 -31.89 -37.98
N ASP A 209 14.80 -32.95 -37.16
CA ASP A 209 14.54 -32.84 -35.73
C ASP A 209 15.75 -32.22 -35.03
N LEU A 210 16.97 -32.54 -35.49
CA LEU A 210 18.18 -31.88 -35.03
C LEU A 210 18.19 -30.38 -35.36
N ALA A 211 17.81 -30.00 -36.59
CA ALA A 211 17.75 -28.61 -36.99
C ALA A 211 16.78 -27.81 -36.11
N LEU A 212 15.60 -28.38 -35.83
CA LEU A 212 14.61 -27.78 -34.93
C LEU A 212 15.14 -27.62 -33.49
N LEU A 213 15.76 -28.66 -32.94
CA LEU A 213 16.31 -28.64 -31.58
C LEU A 213 17.50 -27.68 -31.44
N ALA A 214 18.30 -27.55 -32.50
CA ALA A 214 19.42 -26.59 -32.58
C ALA A 214 18.95 -25.17 -32.92
N GLY A 215 17.64 -24.92 -33.06
CA GLY A 215 17.09 -23.61 -33.40
C GLY A 215 17.46 -23.12 -34.81
N ASN A 216 17.81 -24.04 -35.72
CA ASN A 216 18.26 -23.72 -37.06
C ASN A 216 17.20 -24.08 -38.11
N CYS A 217 17.00 -23.20 -39.09
CA CYS A 217 16.05 -23.41 -40.20
C CYS A 217 16.63 -24.24 -41.35
N THR A 218 17.95 -24.47 -41.37
CA THR A 218 18.60 -25.28 -42.40
C THR A 218 18.70 -26.74 -41.96
N ILE A 219 18.04 -27.63 -42.71
CA ILE A 219 18.15 -29.07 -42.49
C ILE A 219 19.51 -29.53 -43.03
N PRO A 220 20.37 -30.16 -42.22
CA PRO A 220 21.66 -30.61 -42.68
C PRO A 220 21.53 -31.79 -43.65
N ASP A 221 22.27 -31.72 -44.75
CA ASP A 221 22.33 -32.79 -45.75
C ASP A 221 23.28 -33.89 -45.25
N ILE A 222 22.70 -35.00 -44.80
CA ILE A 222 23.44 -36.12 -44.22
C ILE A 222 23.34 -37.30 -45.18
N GLN A 223 24.50 -37.76 -45.65
CA GLN A 223 24.59 -38.90 -46.55
C GLN A 223 24.00 -40.15 -45.89
N THR A 224 23.02 -40.74 -46.56
CA THR A 224 22.41 -42.02 -46.17
C THR A 224 22.95 -43.11 -47.10
N PRO A 225 23.51 -44.22 -46.57
CA PRO A 225 23.72 -44.56 -45.15
C PRO A 225 24.92 -43.83 -44.52
N TYR A 226 24.75 -43.32 -43.29
CA TYR A 226 25.85 -42.71 -42.54
C TYR A 226 26.75 -43.79 -41.95
N PRO A 227 28.03 -43.87 -42.32
CA PRO A 227 28.93 -44.90 -41.80
C PRO A 227 29.19 -44.66 -40.30
N GLU A 228 29.10 -45.71 -39.50
CA GLU A 228 29.44 -45.62 -38.08
C GLU A 228 30.96 -45.35 -37.94
N PRO A 229 31.38 -44.38 -37.12
CA PRO A 229 32.80 -44.05 -36.97
C PRO A 229 33.56 -45.23 -36.35
N ASP A 230 34.73 -45.54 -36.91
CA ASP A 230 35.60 -46.59 -36.39
C ASP A 230 36.26 -46.19 -35.05
N ALA A 231 36.82 -47.18 -34.33
CA ALA A 231 37.44 -46.95 -33.02
C ALA A 231 38.58 -45.92 -33.05
N ASN A 232 39.31 -45.82 -34.18
CA ASN A 232 40.35 -44.82 -34.36
C ASN A 232 39.78 -43.41 -34.52
N THR A 233 38.71 -43.23 -35.32
CA THR A 233 38.01 -41.95 -35.48
C THR A 233 37.40 -41.50 -34.16
N ILE A 234 36.80 -42.41 -33.39
CA ILE A 234 36.27 -42.12 -32.05
C ILE A 234 37.37 -41.62 -31.11
N SER A 235 38.55 -42.26 -31.10
CA SER A 235 39.69 -41.86 -30.26
C SER A 235 40.26 -40.48 -30.64
N ILE A 236 40.40 -40.21 -31.94
CA ILE A 236 40.86 -38.91 -32.45
C ILE A 236 39.87 -37.80 -32.09
N MET A 237 38.58 -38.06 -32.27
CA MET A 237 37.55 -37.05 -32.04
C MET A 237 37.26 -36.85 -30.56
N LYS A 238 37.42 -37.88 -29.72
CA LYS A 238 37.41 -37.72 -28.26
C LYS A 238 38.48 -36.74 -27.79
N LYS A 239 39.70 -36.82 -28.33
CA LYS A 239 40.76 -35.84 -28.04
C LYS A 239 40.41 -34.45 -28.55
N ARG A 240 39.80 -34.33 -29.73
CA ARG A 240 39.34 -33.03 -30.25
C ARG A 240 38.25 -32.42 -29.38
N LEU A 241 37.28 -33.22 -28.95
CA LEU A 241 36.22 -32.82 -28.04
C LEU A 241 36.79 -32.30 -26.71
N GLN A 242 37.77 -33.02 -26.12
CA GLN A 242 38.45 -32.61 -24.89
C GLN A 242 39.28 -31.32 -25.04
N ASN A 243 39.71 -31.00 -26.26
CA ASN A 243 40.48 -29.80 -26.59
C ASN A 243 39.62 -28.61 -27.04
N LEU A 244 38.29 -28.77 -27.19
CA LEU A 244 37.37 -27.65 -27.44
C LEU A 244 37.37 -26.65 -26.27
N ARG A 245 36.92 -25.42 -26.52
CA ARG A 245 36.78 -24.42 -25.45
C ARG A 245 35.72 -24.88 -24.46
N PHE A 246 35.91 -24.54 -23.18
CA PHE A 246 34.97 -24.91 -22.11
C PHE A 246 33.52 -24.49 -22.42
N GLU A 247 33.33 -23.31 -23.01
CA GLU A 247 32.00 -22.81 -23.42
C GLU A 247 31.34 -23.69 -24.50
N GLU A 248 32.11 -24.23 -25.45
CA GLU A 248 31.60 -25.09 -26.52
C GLU A 248 31.29 -26.50 -25.99
N GLN A 249 32.13 -27.00 -25.08
CA GLN A 249 31.88 -28.26 -24.37
C GLN A 249 30.62 -28.19 -23.51
N ASP A 250 30.43 -27.09 -22.77
CA ASP A 250 29.26 -26.90 -21.90
C ASP A 250 27.95 -26.78 -22.71
N LYS A 251 27.96 -26.03 -23.82
CA LYS A 251 26.81 -25.96 -24.75
C LYS A 251 26.45 -27.33 -25.32
N LEU A 252 27.45 -28.08 -25.80
CA LEU A 252 27.23 -29.42 -26.35
C LEU A 252 26.73 -30.40 -25.28
N ARG A 253 27.25 -30.32 -24.05
CA ARG A 253 26.81 -31.14 -22.93
C ARG A 253 25.37 -30.84 -22.54
N LYS A 254 25.01 -29.56 -22.35
CA LYS A 254 23.63 -29.14 -22.03
C LYS A 254 22.66 -29.60 -23.10
N PHE A 255 23.01 -29.39 -24.37
CA PHE A 255 22.22 -29.92 -25.50
C PHE A 255 22.04 -31.44 -25.42
N CYS A 256 23.10 -32.19 -25.11
CA CYS A 256 23.01 -33.65 -24.95
C CYS A 256 22.15 -34.10 -23.75
N LEU A 257 22.07 -33.29 -22.68
CA LEU A 257 21.22 -33.55 -21.52
C LEU A 257 19.75 -33.24 -21.80
N ASP A 258 19.47 -32.22 -22.62
CA ASP A 258 18.12 -31.82 -23.02
C ASP A 258 17.53 -32.75 -24.12
N LEU A 259 18.34 -33.62 -24.73
CA LEU A 259 17.89 -34.64 -25.68
C LEU A 259 17.15 -35.78 -24.97
N GLU A 260 15.84 -35.63 -24.76
CA GLU A 260 14.95 -36.66 -24.19
C GLU A 260 14.63 -37.81 -25.17
N TYR A 261 15.64 -38.50 -25.70
CA TYR A 261 15.45 -39.66 -26.59
C TYR A 261 15.73 -40.98 -25.86
N PRO A 262 14.69 -41.79 -25.54
CA PRO A 262 14.84 -43.00 -24.72
C PRO A 262 15.66 -44.13 -25.39
N ASN A 263 15.87 -44.06 -26.71
CA ASN A 263 16.60 -45.07 -27.48
C ASN A 263 18.06 -44.69 -27.80
N LEU A 264 18.51 -43.49 -27.44
CA LEU A 264 19.90 -43.07 -27.67
C LEU A 264 20.82 -43.68 -26.62
N LYS A 265 21.79 -44.48 -27.08
CA LYS A 265 22.79 -45.12 -26.21
C LYS A 265 24.14 -44.42 -26.30
N VAL A 266 24.54 -43.78 -25.22
CA VAL A 266 25.86 -43.13 -25.08
C VAL A 266 26.98 -44.18 -25.19
N ARG A 267 28.01 -43.91 -25.99
CA ARG A 267 29.20 -44.76 -26.09
C ARG A 267 29.96 -44.81 -24.77
N SER A 268 30.46 -45.97 -24.39
CA SER A 268 31.17 -46.16 -23.12
C SER A 268 32.38 -45.21 -22.97
N GLU A 269 33.02 -44.94 -24.10
CA GLU A 269 34.20 -44.12 -24.28
C GLU A 269 33.93 -42.62 -24.07
N MET A 270 32.66 -42.20 -24.21
CA MET A 270 32.19 -40.82 -24.16
C MET A 270 31.36 -40.51 -22.90
N ARG A 271 31.11 -41.51 -22.03
CA ARG A 271 30.38 -41.32 -20.76
C ARG A 271 31.02 -40.27 -19.84
N PHE A 272 32.35 -40.12 -19.90
CA PHE A 272 33.05 -39.09 -19.12
C PHE A 272 32.56 -37.68 -19.44
N PHE A 273 32.08 -37.42 -20.65
CA PHE A 273 31.70 -36.09 -21.11
C PHE A 273 30.32 -35.64 -20.60
N LEU A 274 29.40 -36.58 -20.38
CA LEU A 274 28.03 -36.32 -19.93
C LEU A 274 27.86 -36.47 -18.40
N ASN A 275 28.78 -37.17 -17.74
CA ASN A 275 28.75 -37.42 -16.29
C ASN A 275 29.70 -36.51 -15.47
N SER A 276 30.35 -35.52 -16.10
CA SER A 276 31.27 -34.57 -15.43
C SER A 276 30.61 -33.25 -15.11
#